data_AF-A0A2U0H135-F1
#
_entry.id   AF-A0A2U0H135-F1
#
_cell.length_a   1.000
_cell.length_b   1.000
_cell.length_c   1.000
_cell.angle_alpha   90.00
_cell.angle_beta   90.00
_cell.angle_gamma   90.00
#
_symmetry.space_group_name_H-M   'P 1'
#
loop_
_entity.id
_entity.type
_entity.pdbx_description
1 polymer ?
#
loop_
_entity_poly.entity_id
_entity_poly.type
_entity_poly.pdbx_seq_one_letter_code
_entity_poly.pdbx_strand_id
1 'polypeptide(L)'
;MDPESWAAVGSFTLDALAILIAPAAALTGALGGAAIANRRAAQREREQRAEARRDAARGLMVELLHSGNAWRIKLQHSNISAIIDSMRTPDEDDSTAKGDTASELRALRERLEMAFTDILLRVENVELRTVIEHCRAEMDRSREVTGAVDKRIREKDLGLSAEMRAVFDYVQSFGSELRTMEQAAIPYFAAAIR
;
A
#
# COMPACT_ATOMS: atom_id res chain seq x y z
N MET A 1 -36.39 -20.84 73.46
CA MET A 1 -36.31 -20.84 71.98
C MET A 1 -36.29 -22.29 71.59
N ASP A 2 -37.40 -22.72 71.03
CA ASP A 2 -37.81 -24.10 71.13
C ASP A 2 -37.38 -24.79 69.83
N PRO A 3 -37.06 -26.10 69.84
CA PRO A 3 -36.48 -26.78 68.68
C PRO A 3 -37.31 -26.64 67.40
N GLU A 4 -38.63 -26.51 67.53
CA GLU A 4 -39.56 -26.26 66.42
C GLU A 4 -39.38 -24.88 65.78
N SER A 5 -39.04 -23.85 66.55
CA SER A 5 -38.77 -22.51 66.01
C SER A 5 -37.44 -22.45 65.25
N TRP A 6 -36.42 -23.19 65.71
CA TRP A 6 -35.15 -23.32 64.99
C TRP A 6 -35.30 -24.11 63.69
N ALA A 7 -36.13 -25.15 63.69
CA ALA A 7 -36.45 -25.90 62.48
C ALA A 7 -37.17 -25.05 61.42
N ALA A 8 -38.10 -24.17 61.85
CA ALA A 8 -38.82 -23.26 60.96
C ALA A 8 -37.90 -22.18 60.34
N VAL A 9 -36.97 -21.62 61.11
CA VAL A 9 -35.96 -20.68 60.59
C VAL A 9 -35.00 -21.37 59.63
N GLY A 10 -34.62 -22.62 59.93
CA GLY A 10 -33.81 -23.47 59.04
C GLY A 10 -34.49 -23.81 57.72
N SER A 11 -35.79 -24.13 57.72
CA SER A 11 -36.52 -24.42 56.47
C SER A 11 -36.70 -23.16 55.61
N PHE A 12 -37.03 -22.02 56.23
CA PHE A 12 -37.21 -20.77 55.51
C PHE A 12 -35.92 -20.27 54.86
N THR A 13 -34.78 -20.43 55.53
CA THR A 13 -33.46 -20.08 54.97
C THR A 13 -33.05 -21.00 53.83
N LEU A 14 -33.34 -22.30 53.92
CA LEU A 14 -33.12 -23.26 52.83
C LEU A 14 -34.01 -22.98 51.61
N ASP A 15 -35.29 -22.67 51.82
CA ASP A 15 -36.21 -22.29 50.74
C ASP A 15 -35.79 -20.99 50.04
N ALA A 16 -35.38 -19.97 50.82
CA ALA A 16 -34.87 -18.72 50.28
C ALA A 16 -33.57 -18.92 49.48
N LEU A 17 -32.66 -19.77 49.96
CA LEU A 17 -31.44 -20.14 49.22
C LEU A 17 -31.76 -20.92 47.95
N ALA A 18 -32.72 -21.85 47.97
CA ALA A 18 -33.14 -22.62 46.80
C ALA A 18 -33.70 -21.71 45.70
N ILE A 19 -34.45 -20.67 46.07
CA ILE A 19 -35.00 -19.67 45.13
C ILE A 19 -33.88 -18.82 44.49
N LEU A 20 -32.77 -18.57 45.20
CA LEU A 20 -31.66 -17.73 44.72
C LEU A 20 -30.65 -18.48 43.83
N ILE A 21 -30.54 -19.80 43.95
CA ILE A 21 -29.57 -20.61 43.16
C ILE A 21 -29.89 -20.57 41.66
N ALA A 22 -31.15 -20.71 41.27
CA ALA A 22 -31.53 -20.73 39.85
C ALA A 22 -31.26 -19.38 39.14
N PRO A 23 -31.62 -18.20 39.70
CA PRO A 23 -31.24 -16.91 39.16
C PRO A 23 -29.73 -16.68 39.12
N ALA A 24 -28.99 -17.08 40.17
CA ALA A 24 -27.53 -16.93 40.20
C ALA A 24 -26.83 -17.78 39.13
N ALA A 25 -27.29 -19.02 38.92
CA ALA A 25 -26.80 -19.89 37.86
C ALA A 25 -27.14 -19.35 36.46
N ALA A 26 -28.36 -18.84 36.27
CA ALA A 26 -28.78 -18.22 35.02
C ALA A 26 -27.95 -16.96 34.71
N LEU A 27 -27.66 -16.13 35.71
CA LEU A 27 -26.83 -14.93 35.57
C LEU A 27 -25.37 -15.30 35.23
N THR A 28 -24.82 -16.33 35.89
CA THR A 28 -23.48 -16.84 35.61
C THR A 28 -23.38 -17.42 34.19
N GLY A 29 -24.40 -18.18 33.76
CA GLY A 29 -24.51 -18.70 32.41
C GLY A 29 -24.63 -17.59 31.36
N ALA A 30 -25.43 -16.56 31.63
CA ALA A 30 -25.58 -15.39 30.75
C ALA A 30 -24.27 -14.59 30.64
N LEU A 31 -23.58 -14.34 31.75
CA LEU A 31 -22.28 -13.66 31.77
C LEU A 31 -21.19 -14.48 31.06
N GLY A 32 -21.16 -15.80 31.28
CA GLY A 32 -20.25 -16.71 30.56
C GLY A 32 -20.52 -16.72 29.05
N GLY A 33 -21.79 -16.80 28.65
CA GLY A 33 -22.21 -16.73 27.25
C GLY A 33 -21.86 -15.38 26.60
N ALA A 34 -22.13 -14.27 27.29
CA ALA A 34 -21.79 -12.92 26.83
C ALA A 34 -20.27 -12.71 26.71
N ALA A 35 -19.48 -13.24 27.65
CA ALA A 35 -18.02 -13.16 27.60
C ALA A 35 -17.45 -13.93 26.38
N ILE A 36 -17.98 -15.13 26.09
CA ILE A 36 -17.59 -15.91 24.92
C ILE A 36 -18.02 -15.21 23.62
N ALA A 37 -19.23 -14.67 23.58
CA ALA A 37 -19.74 -13.90 22.44
C ALA A 37 -18.86 -12.66 22.17
N ASN A 38 -18.49 -11.91 23.21
CA ASN A 38 -17.60 -10.76 23.10
C ASN A 38 -16.20 -11.14 22.61
N ARG A 39 -15.62 -12.26 23.10
CA ARG A 39 -14.32 -12.74 22.59
C ARG A 39 -14.40 -13.07 21.09
N ARG A 40 -15.45 -13.78 20.68
CA ARG A 40 -15.67 -14.11 19.26
C ARG A 40 -15.91 -12.87 18.41
N ALA A 41 -16.68 -11.91 18.91
CA ALA A 41 -16.92 -10.64 18.22
C ALA A 41 -15.64 -9.82 18.07
N ALA A 42 -14.85 -9.68 19.14
CA ALA A 42 -13.56 -8.98 19.10
C ALA A 42 -12.55 -9.66 18.17
N GLN A 43 -12.55 -10.99 18.10
CA GLN A 43 -11.71 -11.73 17.17
C GLN A 43 -12.10 -11.47 15.71
N ARG A 44 -13.40 -11.58 15.38
CA ARG A 44 -13.92 -11.25 14.04
C ARG A 44 -13.61 -9.80 13.64
N GLU A 45 -13.73 -8.86 14.58
CA GLU A 45 -13.44 -7.45 14.31
C GLU A 45 -11.94 -7.21 14.05
N ARG A 46 -11.05 -7.98 14.68
CA ARG A 46 -9.60 -7.94 14.38
C ARG A 46 -9.31 -8.54 13.00
N GLU A 47 -9.94 -9.66 12.68
CA GLU A 47 -9.83 -10.33 11.38
C GLU A 47 -10.30 -9.39 10.25
N GLN A 48 -11.49 -8.77 10.40
CA GLN A 48 -12.03 -7.78 9.46
C GLN A 48 -11.14 -6.55 9.28
N ARG A 49 -10.52 -6.04 10.36
CA ARG A 49 -9.56 -4.92 10.25
C ARG A 49 -8.29 -5.33 9.52
N ALA A 50 -7.78 -6.53 9.75
CA ALA A 50 -6.62 -7.05 9.04
C ALA A 50 -6.92 -7.27 7.55
N GLU A 51 -8.12 -7.76 7.23
CA GLU A 51 -8.65 -7.91 5.89
C GLU A 51 -8.76 -6.58 5.15
N ALA A 52 -9.42 -5.58 5.76
CA ALA A 52 -9.53 -4.24 5.18
C ALA A 52 -8.17 -3.58 4.90
N ARG A 53 -7.16 -3.82 5.77
CA ARG A 53 -5.78 -3.35 5.53
C ARG A 53 -5.12 -4.02 4.33
N ARG A 54 -5.32 -5.33 4.16
CA ARG A 54 -4.77 -6.09 3.02
C ARG A 54 -5.41 -5.64 1.72
N ASP A 55 -6.73 -5.43 1.69
CA ASP A 55 -7.42 -4.95 0.50
C ASP A 55 -7.03 -3.51 0.14
N ALA A 56 -6.88 -2.63 1.13
CA ALA A 56 -6.33 -1.30 0.90
C ALA A 56 -4.90 -1.36 0.32
N ALA A 57 -4.04 -2.25 0.83
CA ALA A 57 -2.69 -2.45 0.31
C ALA A 57 -2.70 -2.99 -1.14
N ARG A 58 -3.65 -3.87 -1.47
CA ARG A 58 -3.83 -4.38 -2.85
C ARG A 58 -4.25 -3.27 -3.81
N GLY A 59 -5.23 -2.45 -3.42
CA GLY A 59 -5.66 -1.30 -4.23
C GLY A 59 -4.51 -0.36 -4.53
N LEU A 60 -3.75 0.00 -3.49
CA LEU A 60 -2.54 0.83 -3.65
C LEU A 60 -1.50 0.18 -4.55
N MET A 61 -1.28 -1.13 -4.46
CA MET A 61 -0.34 -1.87 -5.32
C MET A 61 -0.72 -1.79 -6.80
N VAL A 62 -2.01 -1.92 -7.11
CA VAL A 62 -2.52 -1.76 -8.47
C VAL A 62 -2.31 -0.32 -8.95
N GLU A 63 -2.62 0.68 -8.12
CA GLU A 63 -2.39 2.09 -8.44
C GLU A 63 -0.91 2.41 -8.69
N LEU A 64 -0.02 1.82 -7.90
CA LEU A 64 1.43 1.97 -8.05
C LEU A 64 1.91 1.34 -9.37
N LEU A 65 1.50 0.12 -9.69
CA LEU A 65 1.83 -0.55 -10.96
C LEU A 65 1.29 0.24 -12.16
N HIS A 66 0.06 0.75 -12.07
CA HIS A 66 -0.56 1.56 -13.11
C HIS A 66 0.19 2.90 -13.31
N SER A 67 0.43 3.61 -12.22
CA SER A 67 1.13 4.90 -12.24
C SER A 67 2.58 4.75 -12.70
N GLY A 68 3.24 3.64 -12.32
CA GLY A 68 4.61 3.34 -12.71
C GLY A 68 4.72 3.09 -14.21
N ASN A 69 3.77 2.33 -14.76
CA ASN A 69 3.69 2.12 -16.20
C ASN A 69 3.37 3.41 -16.96
N ALA A 70 2.45 4.23 -16.47
CA ALA A 70 2.12 5.51 -17.08
C ALA A 70 3.34 6.44 -17.11
N TRP A 71 4.08 6.52 -16.01
CA TRP A 71 5.32 7.29 -15.93
C TRP A 71 6.40 6.76 -16.86
N ARG A 72 6.62 5.44 -16.91
CA ARG A 72 7.59 4.79 -17.81
C ARG A 72 7.30 5.14 -19.28
N ILE A 73 6.05 5.02 -19.72
CA ILE A 73 5.62 5.33 -21.09
C ILE A 73 5.87 6.80 -21.39
N LYS A 74 5.47 7.69 -20.47
CA LYS A 74 5.61 9.13 -20.67
C LYS A 74 7.08 9.57 -20.70
N LEU A 75 7.91 8.99 -19.85
CA LEU A 75 9.36 9.21 -19.84
C LEU A 75 9.97 8.75 -21.16
N GLN A 76 9.61 7.56 -21.65
CA GLN A 76 10.08 7.07 -22.95
C GLN A 76 9.69 8.01 -24.09
N HIS A 77 8.43 8.46 -24.13
CA HIS A 77 7.94 9.38 -25.16
C HIS A 77 8.65 10.75 -25.10
N SER A 78 8.79 11.33 -23.91
CA SER A 78 9.46 12.62 -23.72
C SER A 78 10.91 12.60 -24.21
N ASN A 79 11.65 11.52 -23.94
CA ASN A 79 13.04 11.39 -24.36
C ASN A 79 13.18 11.19 -25.87
N ILE A 80 12.28 10.43 -26.50
CA ILE A 80 12.24 10.27 -27.95
C ILE A 80 11.92 11.61 -28.64
N SER A 81 10.95 12.37 -28.11
CA SER A 81 10.63 13.71 -28.62
C SER A 81 11.82 14.66 -28.49
N ALA A 82 12.51 14.70 -27.35
CA ALA A 82 13.70 15.54 -27.17
C ALA A 82 14.83 15.20 -28.17
N ILE A 83 14.98 13.91 -28.52
CA ILE A 83 15.94 13.47 -29.55
C ILE A 83 15.54 14.00 -30.93
N ILE A 84 14.28 13.82 -31.32
CA ILE A 84 13.75 14.31 -32.61
C ILE A 84 13.91 15.82 -32.72
N ASP A 85 13.59 16.55 -31.65
CA ASP A 85 13.73 18.01 -31.59
C ASP A 85 15.19 18.45 -31.65
N SER A 86 16.11 17.72 -31.01
CA SER A 86 17.55 18.03 -31.08
C SER A 86 18.15 17.79 -32.47
N MET A 87 17.52 16.94 -33.28
CA MET A 87 17.90 16.68 -34.67
C MET A 87 17.22 17.63 -35.68
N ARG A 88 16.17 18.35 -35.25
CA ARG A 88 15.53 19.41 -36.04
C ARG A 88 16.20 20.75 -35.75
N THR A 89 16.35 21.59 -36.77
CA THR A 89 16.73 23.00 -36.59
C THR A 89 15.68 23.69 -35.71
N PRO A 90 16.09 24.54 -34.75
CA PRO A 90 15.16 25.12 -33.79
C PRO A 90 14.21 26.09 -34.48
N ASP A 91 12.92 25.75 -34.52
CA ASP A 91 11.85 26.73 -34.76
C ASP A 91 11.55 27.45 -33.42
N GLU A 92 11.38 28.78 -33.47
CA GLU A 92 11.33 29.66 -32.29
C GLU A 92 10.06 29.50 -31.41
N ASP A 93 9.07 28.69 -31.82
CA ASP A 93 7.76 28.59 -31.15
C ASP A 93 7.61 27.43 -30.15
N ASP A 94 8.64 26.61 -29.94
CA ASP A 94 8.53 25.29 -29.28
C ASP A 94 8.65 25.31 -27.74
N SER A 95 8.61 26.51 -27.11
CA SER A 95 8.92 26.66 -25.67
C SER A 95 7.77 26.32 -24.72
N THR A 96 6.52 26.38 -25.18
CA THR A 96 5.33 26.15 -24.34
C THR A 96 5.01 24.66 -24.16
N ALA A 97 5.09 23.85 -25.22
CA ALA A 97 4.81 22.41 -25.16
C ALA A 97 5.81 21.62 -24.27
N LYS A 98 7.06 22.10 -24.19
CA LYS A 98 8.10 21.54 -23.33
C LYS A 98 7.85 21.81 -21.83
N GLY A 99 7.25 22.94 -21.50
CA GLY A 99 6.88 23.29 -20.12
C GLY A 99 5.77 22.40 -19.55
N ASP A 100 4.76 22.09 -20.36
CA ASP A 100 3.63 21.26 -19.94
C ASP A 100 4.05 19.81 -19.68
N THR A 101 4.88 19.24 -20.56
CA THR A 101 5.35 17.85 -20.43
C THR A 101 6.20 17.62 -19.16
N ALA A 102 7.08 18.58 -18.84
CA ALA A 102 7.93 18.51 -17.65
C ALA A 102 7.11 18.64 -16.35
N SER A 103 6.09 19.50 -16.35
CA SER A 103 5.15 19.65 -15.23
C SER A 103 4.36 18.36 -14.97
N GLU A 104 3.87 17.73 -16.04
CA GLU A 104 3.12 16.48 -15.94
C GLU A 104 3.99 15.29 -15.48
N LEU A 105 5.24 15.21 -15.92
CA LEU A 105 6.19 14.20 -15.44
C LEU A 105 6.50 14.37 -13.95
N ARG A 106 6.62 15.62 -13.47
CA ARG A 106 6.79 15.93 -12.05
C ARG A 106 5.57 15.49 -11.24
N ALA A 107 4.36 15.82 -11.70
CA ALA A 107 3.13 15.44 -11.02
C ALA A 107 2.95 13.91 -10.94
N LEU A 108 3.26 13.18 -12.01
CA LEU A 108 3.24 11.70 -12.01
C LEU A 108 4.26 11.12 -11.03
N ARG A 109 5.44 11.73 -10.96
CA ARG A 109 6.49 11.32 -10.04
C ARG A 109 6.09 11.53 -8.58
N GLU A 110 5.57 12.71 -8.23
CA GLU A 110 5.10 12.99 -6.86
C GLU A 110 4.04 11.97 -6.41
N ARG A 111 3.09 11.63 -7.31
CA ARG A 111 2.10 10.59 -7.07
C ARG A 111 2.74 9.22 -6.84
N LEU A 112 3.76 8.87 -7.63
CA LEU A 112 4.50 7.62 -7.45
C LEU A 112 5.27 7.57 -6.12
N GLU A 113 5.95 8.64 -5.74
CA GLU A 113 6.67 8.74 -4.46
C GLU A 113 5.73 8.56 -3.26
N MET A 114 4.54 9.17 -3.33
CA MET A 114 3.49 8.97 -2.32
C MET A 114 3.01 7.52 -2.31
N ALA A 115 2.70 6.94 -3.47
CA ALA A 115 2.23 5.56 -3.58
C ALA A 115 3.26 4.54 -3.06
N PHE A 116 4.55 4.74 -3.36
CA PHE A 116 5.64 3.93 -2.81
C PHE A 116 5.67 4.01 -1.29
N THR A 117 5.60 5.23 -0.74
CA THR A 117 5.62 5.44 0.72
C THR A 117 4.40 4.79 1.38
N ASP A 118 3.22 4.97 0.81
CA ASP A 118 1.96 4.43 1.31
C ASP A 118 1.94 2.91 1.33
N ILE A 119 2.47 2.27 0.30
CA ILE A 119 2.57 0.81 0.22
C ILE A 119 3.58 0.27 1.22
N LEU A 120 4.76 0.89 1.33
CA LEU A 120 5.82 0.43 2.23
C LEU A 120 5.43 0.47 3.71
N LEU A 121 4.48 1.34 4.08
CA LEU A 121 3.89 1.38 5.42
C LEU A 121 2.89 0.26 5.70
N ARG A 122 2.35 -0.38 4.65
CA ARG A 122 1.22 -1.33 4.73
C ARG A 122 1.61 -2.77 4.37
N VAL A 123 2.67 -2.97 3.59
CA VAL A 123 3.15 -4.30 3.20
C VAL A 123 4.02 -4.90 4.31
N GLU A 124 3.54 -5.99 4.89
CA GLU A 124 4.26 -6.76 5.92
C GLU A 124 5.20 -7.83 5.32
N ASN A 125 4.98 -8.23 4.06
CA ASN A 125 5.81 -9.23 3.39
C ASN A 125 7.20 -8.65 3.05
N VAL A 126 8.25 -9.22 3.64
CA VAL A 126 9.64 -8.74 3.52
C VAL A 126 10.18 -8.85 2.10
N GLU A 127 9.86 -9.91 1.38
CA GLU A 127 10.33 -10.12 0.00
C GLU A 127 9.72 -9.08 -0.93
N LEU A 128 8.39 -8.91 -0.86
CA LEU A 128 7.65 -7.91 -1.63
C LEU A 128 8.13 -6.49 -1.29
N ARG A 129 8.34 -6.21 0.00
CA ARG A 129 8.89 -4.93 0.47
C ARG A 129 10.27 -4.65 -0.14
N THR A 130 11.16 -5.63 -0.18
CA THR A 130 12.51 -5.48 -0.77
C THR A 130 12.41 -5.11 -2.26
N VAL A 131 11.52 -5.77 -3.00
CA VAL A 131 11.30 -5.48 -4.43
C VAL A 131 10.75 -4.06 -4.62
N ILE A 132 9.81 -3.62 -3.77
CA ILE A 132 9.25 -2.26 -3.82
C ILE A 132 10.32 -1.20 -3.50
N GLU A 133 11.17 -1.47 -2.50
CA GLU A 133 12.30 -0.59 -2.14
C GLU A 133 13.32 -0.49 -3.28
N HIS A 134 13.63 -1.59 -3.96
CA HIS A 134 14.47 -1.59 -5.16
C HIS A 134 13.83 -0.80 -6.31
N CYS A 135 12.54 -1.02 -6.59
CA CYS A 135 11.83 -0.30 -7.64
C CYS A 135 11.79 1.22 -7.38
N ARG A 136 11.61 1.62 -6.11
CA ARG A 136 11.73 3.01 -5.68
C ARG A 136 13.14 3.57 -5.87
N ALA A 137 14.17 2.80 -5.51
CA ALA A 137 15.56 3.23 -5.68
C ALA A 137 15.95 3.39 -7.15
N GLU A 138 15.39 2.59 -8.06
CA GLU A 138 15.50 2.83 -9.50
C GLU A 138 14.80 4.14 -9.89
N MET A 139 13.56 4.37 -9.46
CA MET A 139 12.86 5.65 -9.70
C MET A 139 13.67 6.86 -9.23
N ASP A 140 14.33 6.79 -8.07
CA ASP A 140 15.19 7.86 -7.58
C ASP A 140 16.44 8.04 -8.45
N ARG A 141 17.08 6.96 -8.90
CA ARG A 141 18.20 7.02 -9.87
C ARG A 141 17.81 7.67 -11.19
N SER A 142 16.57 7.50 -11.64
CA SER A 142 16.04 8.18 -12.84
C SER A 142 16.19 9.69 -12.78
N ARG A 143 16.02 10.28 -11.59
CA ARG A 143 16.09 11.73 -11.37
C ARG A 143 17.48 12.25 -11.67
N GLU A 144 18.49 11.51 -11.22
CA GLU A 144 19.89 11.89 -11.41
C GLU A 144 20.26 11.86 -12.89
N VAL A 145 19.86 10.80 -13.60
CA VAL A 145 20.14 10.64 -15.02
C VAL A 145 19.37 11.64 -15.88
N THR A 146 18.06 11.80 -15.66
CA THR A 146 17.25 12.78 -16.40
C THR A 146 17.68 14.22 -16.14
N GLY A 147 18.05 14.55 -14.89
CA GLY A 147 18.60 15.86 -14.56
C GLY A 147 19.93 16.17 -15.25
N ALA A 148 20.80 15.17 -15.40
CA ALA A 148 22.06 15.31 -16.13
C ALA A 148 21.84 15.56 -17.63
N VAL A 149 20.85 14.88 -18.23
CA VAL A 149 20.46 15.07 -19.64
C VAL A 149 19.88 16.46 -19.87
N ASP A 150 18.93 16.89 -19.02
CA ASP A 150 18.32 18.23 -19.11
C ASP A 150 19.38 19.34 -19.02
N LYS A 151 20.36 19.17 -18.15
CA LYS A 151 21.47 20.12 -18.00
C LYS A 151 22.30 20.20 -19.30
N ARG A 152 22.68 19.06 -19.88
CA ARG A 152 23.49 19.04 -21.12
C ARG A 152 22.74 19.56 -22.34
N ILE A 153 21.44 19.27 -22.45
CA ILE A 153 20.58 19.84 -23.50
C ILE A 153 20.58 21.37 -23.41
N ARG A 154 20.44 21.94 -22.20
CA ARG A 154 20.51 23.40 -21.99
C ARG A 154 21.89 23.98 -22.32
N GLU A 155 22.95 23.24 -22.02
CA GLU A 155 24.33 23.63 -22.31
C GLU A 155 24.70 23.49 -23.80
N LYS A 156 23.78 23.00 -24.65
CA LYS A 156 24.00 22.72 -26.09
C LYS A 156 25.19 21.78 -26.33
N ASP A 157 25.49 20.92 -25.35
CA ASP A 157 26.50 19.89 -25.51
C ASP A 157 25.92 18.78 -26.39
N LEU A 158 26.41 18.66 -27.63
CA LEU A 158 25.94 17.69 -28.62
C LEU A 158 26.43 16.26 -28.32
N GLY A 159 27.27 16.07 -27.31
CA GLY A 159 27.77 14.78 -26.84
C GLY A 159 26.76 13.92 -26.05
N LEU A 160 25.45 14.08 -26.27
CA LEU A 160 24.36 13.51 -25.47
C LEU A 160 24.18 11.99 -25.62
N SER A 161 24.89 11.33 -26.54
CA SER A 161 24.64 9.94 -26.89
C SER A 161 24.83 8.95 -25.74
N ALA A 162 25.74 9.23 -24.80
CA ALA A 162 26.02 8.37 -23.65
C ALA A 162 24.94 8.50 -22.56
N GLU A 163 24.52 9.72 -22.27
CA GLU A 163 23.49 10.02 -21.28
C GLU A 163 22.11 9.62 -21.78
N MET A 164 21.84 9.77 -23.08
CA MET A 164 20.62 9.24 -23.72
C MET A 164 20.56 7.71 -23.63
N ARG A 165 21.67 6.99 -23.87
CA ARG A 165 21.72 5.54 -23.65
C ARG A 165 21.45 5.21 -22.18
N ALA A 166 22.05 5.94 -21.25
CA ALA A 166 21.79 5.75 -19.82
C ALA A 166 20.31 5.93 -19.46
N VAL A 167 19.60 6.86 -20.11
CA VAL A 167 18.14 7.03 -19.93
C VAL A 167 17.34 5.86 -20.52
N PHE A 168 17.70 5.37 -21.70
CA PHE A 168 17.02 4.20 -22.29
C PHE A 168 17.26 2.93 -21.46
N ASP A 169 18.50 2.69 -21.05
CA ASP A 169 18.89 1.58 -20.16
C ASP A 169 18.14 1.69 -18.83
N TYR A 170 17.97 2.92 -18.33
CA TYR A 170 17.17 3.20 -17.15
C TYR A 170 15.68 2.83 -17.35
N VAL A 171 15.03 3.31 -18.41
CA VAL A 171 13.62 3.01 -18.71
C VAL A 171 13.39 1.50 -18.84
N GLN A 172 14.35 0.78 -19.41
CA GLN A 172 14.33 -0.67 -19.49
C GLN A 172 14.46 -1.32 -18.12
N SER A 173 15.43 -0.89 -17.30
CA SER A 173 15.69 -1.41 -15.95
C SER A 173 14.50 -1.17 -15.02
N PHE A 174 13.92 0.03 -15.02
CA PHE A 174 12.71 0.32 -14.27
C PHE A 174 11.52 -0.52 -14.76
N GLY A 175 11.41 -0.74 -16.07
CA GLY A 175 10.40 -1.61 -16.65
C GLY A 175 10.58 -3.10 -16.30
N SER A 176 11.80 -3.59 -16.09
CA SER A 176 12.02 -4.93 -15.54
C SER A 176 11.66 -4.98 -14.07
N GLU A 177 12.06 -4.00 -13.26
CA GLU A 177 11.72 -3.96 -11.83
C GLU A 177 10.20 -3.87 -11.58
N LEU A 178 9.48 -3.08 -12.38
CA LEU A 178 8.01 -3.04 -12.31
C LEU A 178 7.37 -4.41 -12.60
N ARG A 179 7.93 -5.17 -13.55
CA ARG A 179 7.45 -6.53 -13.87
C ARG A 179 7.81 -7.53 -12.77
N THR A 180 9.00 -7.42 -12.19
CA THR A 180 9.41 -8.21 -11.02
C THR A 180 8.46 -7.96 -9.84
N MET A 181 8.13 -6.68 -9.60
CA MET A 181 7.18 -6.26 -8.57
C MET A 181 5.77 -6.78 -8.85
N GLU A 182 5.30 -6.71 -10.10
CA GLU A 182 4.03 -7.29 -10.51
C GLU A 182 3.99 -8.80 -10.22
N GLN A 183 5.02 -9.54 -10.61
CA GLN A 183 5.13 -10.98 -10.35
C GLN A 183 5.18 -11.31 -8.86
N ALA A 184 5.94 -10.55 -8.08
CA ALA A 184 6.00 -10.70 -6.62
C ALA A 184 4.68 -10.33 -5.92
N ALA A 185 3.86 -9.47 -6.54
CA ALA A 185 2.56 -9.09 -6.04
C ALA A 185 1.45 -10.11 -6.39
N ILE A 186 1.63 -10.98 -7.39
CA ILE A 186 0.63 -12.01 -7.78
C ILE A 186 0.17 -12.86 -6.59
N PRO A 187 1.05 -13.44 -5.76
CA PRO A 187 0.63 -14.19 -4.58
C PRO A 187 -0.16 -13.35 -3.58
N TYR A 188 0.15 -12.05 -3.50
CA TYR A 188 -0.53 -11.11 -2.61
C TYR A 188 -1.96 -10.80 -3.10
N PHE A 189 -2.16 -10.74 -4.41
CA PHE A 189 -3.48 -10.64 -5.04
C PHE A 189 -4.28 -11.95 -4.97
N ALA A 190 -3.61 -13.09 -5.17
CA ALA A 190 -4.23 -14.42 -5.22
C ALA A 190 -4.52 -15.02 -3.83
N ALA A 191 -3.90 -14.50 -2.76
CA ALA A 191 -4.13 -14.99 -1.40
C ALA A 191 -5.63 -14.85 -1.05
N ALA A 192 -6.30 -16.00 -0.88
CA ALA A 192 -7.69 -16.02 -0.47
C ALA A 192 -7.85 -15.26 0.85
N ILE A 193 -8.83 -14.37 0.86
CA ILE A 193 -9.25 -13.69 2.08
C ILE A 193 -9.92 -14.75 2.95
N ARG A 194 -9.27 -15.13 4.06
CA ARG A 194 -9.74 -16.16 5.01
C ARG A 194 -9.73 -15.59 6.41
#